data_AF-A0A7S1QR98-F1
#
_entry.id   AF-A0A7S1QR98-F1
#
_cell.length_a   1.000
_cell.length_b   1.000
_cell.length_c   1.000
_cell.angle_alpha   90.00
_cell.angle_beta   90.00
_cell.angle_gamma   90.00
#
_symmetry.space_group_name_H-M   'P 1'
#
loop_
_entity.id
_entity.type
_entity.pdbx_description
1 polymer ?
#
loop_
_entity_poly.entity_id
_entity_poly.type
_entity_poly.pdbx_seq_one_letter_code
_entity_poly.pdbx_strand_id
1 'polypeptide(L)'
;SYLVVCGGHSREGALLSCETLPLDGGPQELSVPDLPEPRMGCSAAVILAAAPHLGVCSPCEWLAVLGGSSDESSAASAVVLALQLSRTDAGWRRDALPPMGKGRCFAAAVVSQGYPS
;
A
#
# COMPACT_ATOMS: atom_id res chain seq x y z
N SER A 1 0.70 -9.49 -15.24
CA SER A 1 0.10 -8.54 -14.26
C SER A 1 -0.02 -9.23 -12.91
N TYR A 2 0.03 -8.49 -11.81
CA TYR A 2 -0.01 -9.10 -10.47
C TYR A 2 -1.14 -8.47 -9.65
N LEU A 3 -1.78 -9.28 -8.82
CA LEU A 3 -2.52 -8.79 -7.66
C LEU A 3 -1.53 -8.60 -6.54
N VAL A 4 -1.70 -7.55 -5.75
CA VAL A 4 -0.96 -7.36 -4.50
C VAL A 4 -1.96 -7.43 -3.36
N VAL A 5 -1.70 -8.31 -2.41
CA VAL A 5 -2.49 -8.49 -1.19
C VAL A 5 -1.66 -7.97 -0.03
N CYS A 6 -2.19 -7.00 0.71
CA CYS A 6 -1.49 -6.36 1.83
C CYS A 6 -2.33 -6.49 3.10
N GLY A 7 -1.70 -6.99 4.17
CA GLY A 7 -2.33 -7.14 5.48
C GLY A 7 -3.51 -8.11 5.47
N GLY A 8 -4.57 -7.75 6.17
CA GLY A 8 -5.70 -8.63 6.45
C GLY A 8 -5.64 -9.18 7.87
N HIS A 9 -6.40 -10.24 8.13
CA HIS A 9 -6.47 -10.89 9.43
C HIS A 9 -6.48 -12.41 9.22
N SER A 10 -5.57 -13.12 9.88
CA SER A 10 -5.52 -14.57 9.88
C SER A 10 -6.39 -15.14 11.01
N ARG A 11 -6.22 -16.38 11.43
CA ARG A 11 -6.84 -16.83 12.69
C ARG A 11 -6.08 -16.35 13.93
N GLU A 12 -4.86 -15.86 13.73
CA GLU A 12 -3.90 -15.55 14.80
C GLU A 12 -3.79 -14.05 15.04
N GLY A 13 -4.14 -13.22 14.06
CA GLY A 13 -4.19 -11.78 14.22
C GLY A 13 -4.14 -11.00 12.91
N ALA A 14 -4.10 -9.68 13.02
CA ALA A 14 -3.81 -8.75 11.94
C ALA A 14 -2.44 -9.08 11.30
N LEU A 15 -2.36 -8.95 9.98
CA LEU A 15 -1.16 -9.30 9.23
C LEU A 15 -0.39 -8.06 8.81
N LEU A 16 0.94 -8.17 8.84
CA LEU A 16 1.86 -7.21 8.23
C LEU A 16 2.28 -7.64 6.82
N SER A 17 2.01 -8.89 6.43
CA SER A 17 2.52 -9.48 5.20
C SER A 17 1.96 -8.80 3.95
N CYS A 18 2.79 -8.75 2.91
CA CYS A 18 2.38 -8.39 1.56
C CYS A 18 2.79 -9.47 0.57
N GLU A 19 1.88 -9.85 -0.32
CA GLU A 19 2.09 -10.93 -1.28
C GLU A 19 1.68 -10.48 -2.69
N THR A 20 2.44 -10.90 -3.71
CA THR A 20 1.99 -10.81 -5.10
C THR A 20 1.41 -12.12 -5.58
N LEU A 21 0.33 -12.07 -6.35
CA LEU A 21 -0.21 -13.21 -7.08
C LEU A 21 -0.21 -12.91 -8.59
N PRO A 22 0.57 -13.63 -9.41
CA PRO A 22 0.56 -13.47 -10.87
C PRO A 22 -0.80 -13.85 -11.45
N LEU A 23 -1.37 -12.97 -12.26
CA LEU A 23 -2.68 -13.18 -12.91
C LEU A 23 -2.64 -14.13 -14.11
N ASP A 24 -1.44 -14.35 -14.66
CA ASP A 24 -1.17 -15.24 -15.79
C ASP A 24 -0.71 -16.64 -15.35
N GLY A 25 -0.71 -16.92 -14.04
CA GLY A 25 -0.22 -18.18 -13.50
C GLY A 25 1.29 -18.35 -13.60
N GLY A 26 2.02 -17.27 -13.89
CA GLY A 26 3.47 -17.26 -13.85
C GLY A 26 4.04 -17.55 -12.45
N PRO A 27 5.37 -17.66 -12.31
CA PRO A 27 6.00 -17.78 -11.01
C PRO A 27 5.72 -16.57 -10.11
N GLN A 28 5.63 -16.81 -8.80
CA GLN A 28 5.55 -15.75 -7.78
C GLN A 28 6.93 -15.10 -7.67
N GLU A 29 7.17 -14.06 -8.46
CA GLU A 29 8.52 -13.50 -8.66
C GLU A 29 8.89 -12.34 -7.73
N LEU A 30 7.96 -11.80 -6.93
CA LEU A 30 8.16 -10.52 -6.25
C LEU A 30 7.94 -10.63 -4.74
N SER A 31 9.02 -10.52 -3.97
CA SER A 31 8.96 -10.31 -2.53
C SER A 31 8.57 -8.86 -2.26
N VAL A 32 7.28 -8.63 -2.01
CA VAL A 32 6.75 -7.34 -1.57
C VAL A 32 7.19 -7.12 -0.13
N PRO A 33 7.74 -5.94 0.23
CA PRO A 33 8.06 -5.61 1.60
C PRO A 33 6.82 -5.64 2.46
N ASP A 34 6.99 -6.14 3.68
CA ASP A 34 5.95 -6.10 4.68
C ASP A 34 5.54 -4.66 5.03
N LEU A 35 4.28 -4.53 5.45
CA LEU A 35 3.76 -3.35 6.11
C LEU A 35 4.59 -3.09 7.40
N PRO A 36 4.79 -1.82 7.78
CA PRO A 36 5.52 -1.45 8.99
C PRO A 36 4.81 -1.87 10.28
N GLU A 37 3.49 -2.13 10.21
CA GLU A 37 2.69 -2.63 11.32
C GLU A 37 1.56 -3.51 10.78
N PRO A 38 1.05 -4.48 11.58
CA PRO A 38 -0.11 -5.27 11.23
C PRO A 38 -1.35 -4.42 10.93
N ARG A 39 -2.08 -4.75 9.86
CA ARG A 39 -3.29 -4.02 9.45
C ARG A 39 -4.40 -4.94 8.98
N MET A 40 -5.60 -4.71 9.51
CA MET A 40 -6.86 -5.20 8.95
C MET A 40 -7.76 -4.02 8.56
N GLY A 41 -8.63 -4.22 7.58
CA GLY A 41 -9.57 -3.17 7.13
C GLY A 41 -8.89 -1.96 6.49
N CYS A 42 -7.66 -2.08 5.99
CA CYS A 42 -7.01 -1.05 5.20
C CYS A 42 -7.57 -1.01 3.76
N SER A 43 -7.49 0.15 3.13
CA SER A 43 -7.73 0.29 1.69
C SER A 43 -6.41 0.20 0.93
N ALA A 44 -6.46 -0.26 -0.32
CA ALA A 44 -5.31 -0.25 -1.22
C ALA A 44 -5.69 0.44 -2.54
N ALA A 45 -4.81 1.27 -3.09
CA ALA A 45 -5.05 1.96 -4.35
C ALA A 45 -3.74 2.16 -5.14
N VAL A 46 -3.80 2.02 -6.47
CA VAL A 46 -2.64 2.27 -7.35
C VAL A 46 -2.65 3.72 -7.82
N ILE A 47 -1.57 4.44 -7.56
CA ILE A 47 -1.34 5.83 -7.95
C ILE A 47 -0.27 5.87 -9.03
N LEU A 48 -0.51 6.57 -10.14
CA LEU A 48 0.52 6.92 -11.11
C LEU A 48 1.00 8.34 -10.82
N ALA A 49 2.20 8.48 -10.28
CA ALA A 49 2.74 9.79 -9.90
C ALA A 49 4.27 9.82 -9.95
N ALA A 50 4.82 11.01 -10.24
CA ALA A 50 6.21 11.31 -9.92
C ALA A 50 6.31 11.67 -8.43
N ALA A 51 7.41 11.31 -7.79
CA ALA A 51 7.70 11.68 -6.40
C ALA A 51 9.11 12.31 -6.32
N PRO A 52 9.28 13.59 -6.72
CA PRO A 52 10.60 14.23 -6.74
C PRO A 52 11.26 14.28 -5.36
N HIS A 53 10.45 14.42 -4.29
CA HIS A 53 10.91 14.39 -2.91
C HIS A 53 11.49 13.02 -2.49
N LEU A 54 11.20 11.97 -3.26
CA LEU A 54 11.76 10.62 -3.09
C LEU A 54 12.84 10.32 -4.15
N GLY A 55 13.25 11.29 -4.96
CA GLY A 55 14.20 11.09 -6.06
C GLY A 55 13.60 10.41 -7.29
N VAL A 56 12.27 10.30 -7.37
CA VAL A 56 11.56 9.71 -8.52
C VAL A 56 10.99 10.82 -9.40
N CYS A 57 11.73 11.18 -10.44
CA CYS A 57 11.40 12.32 -11.30
C CYS A 57 10.41 11.99 -12.44
N SER A 58 10.30 10.71 -12.82
CA SER A 58 9.36 10.24 -13.84
C SER A 58 8.17 9.54 -13.18
N PRO A 59 6.93 9.67 -13.71
CA PRO A 59 5.79 8.95 -13.16
C PRO A 59 6.02 7.44 -13.14
N CYS A 60 5.75 6.82 -12.00
CA CYS A 60 5.73 5.37 -11.84
C CYS A 60 4.50 4.96 -11.03
N GLU A 61 4.18 3.66 -11.05
CA GLU A 61 3.09 3.13 -10.26
C GLU A 61 3.50 3.05 -8.79
N TRP A 62 2.59 3.41 -7.90
CA TRP A 62 2.72 3.31 -6.46
C TRP A 62 1.49 2.60 -5.91
N LEU A 63 1.67 1.60 -5.04
CA LEU A 63 0.61 1.03 -4.24
C LEU A 63 0.49 1.83 -2.93
N ALA A 64 -0.58 2.58 -2.80
CA ALA A 64 -0.95 3.22 -1.54
C ALA A 64 -1.75 2.26 -0.67
N VAL A 65 -1.25 1.92 0.52
CA VAL A 65 -1.98 1.20 1.58
C VAL A 65 -2.38 2.21 2.66
N LEU A 66 -3.68 2.32 2.91
CA LEU A 66 -4.29 3.43 3.63
C LEU A 66 -5.13 2.93 4.81
N GLY A 67 -4.91 3.50 5.98
CA GLY A 67 -5.79 3.24 7.12
C GLY A 67 -5.59 1.86 7.73
N GLY A 68 -6.67 1.32 8.29
CA GLY A 68 -6.72 0.02 8.97
C GLY A 68 -6.48 0.12 10.47
N SER A 69 -6.54 -1.03 11.12
CA SER A 69 -6.28 -1.21 12.55
C SER A 69 -5.39 -2.42 12.80
N SER A 70 -4.72 -2.46 13.93
CA SER A 70 -4.07 -3.66 14.47
C SER A 70 -4.92 -4.26 15.59
N ASP A 71 -4.61 -5.47 16.03
CA ASP A 71 -5.32 -6.10 17.16
C ASP A 71 -5.09 -5.32 18.47
N GLU A 72 -3.96 -4.62 18.59
CA GLU A 72 -3.57 -3.85 19.77
C GLU A 72 -4.08 -2.40 19.75
N SER A 73 -4.52 -1.89 18.60
CA SER A 73 -4.96 -0.49 18.46
C SER A 73 -6.25 -0.38 17.64
N SER A 74 -7.33 -0.03 18.34
CA SER A 74 -8.63 0.33 17.73
C SER A 74 -8.63 1.72 17.10
N ALA A 75 -7.61 2.53 17.38
CA ALA A 75 -7.48 3.85 16.80
C ALA A 75 -7.04 3.68 15.34
N ALA A 76 -8.04 3.78 14.45
CA ALA A 76 -7.90 3.78 13.02
C ALA A 76 -6.60 4.52 12.60
N SER A 77 -5.60 3.75 12.19
CA SER A 77 -4.23 4.25 12.06
C SER A 77 -4.16 5.06 10.77
N ALA A 78 -3.90 6.37 10.88
CA ALA A 78 -3.79 7.28 9.74
C ALA A 78 -2.46 7.15 9.00
N VAL A 79 -1.88 5.96 8.98
CA VAL A 79 -0.63 5.70 8.29
C VAL A 79 -0.95 5.37 6.85
N VAL A 80 -0.37 6.17 5.97
CA VAL A 80 -0.41 5.96 4.53
C VAL A 80 0.95 5.47 4.10
N LEU A 81 0.98 4.32 3.45
CA LEU A 81 2.19 3.74 2.90
C LEU A 81 2.11 3.84 1.40
N ALA A 82 3.10 4.46 0.76
CA ALA A 82 3.31 4.31 -0.67
C ALA A 82 4.42 3.30 -0.88
N LEU A 83 4.06 2.15 -1.42
CA LEU A 83 5.01 1.20 -1.96
C LEU A 83 5.21 1.53 -3.43
N GLN A 84 6.43 1.82 -3.86
CA GLN A 84 6.70 2.01 -5.29
C GLN A 84 6.52 0.67 -6.01
N LEU A 85 5.53 0.59 -6.90
CA LEU A 85 5.33 -0.50 -7.85
C LEU A 85 6.18 -0.22 -9.10
N SER A 86 7.50 -0.21 -8.96
CA SER A 86 8.38 -0.01 -10.11
C SER A 86 9.04 -1.34 -10.48
N ARG A 87 8.68 -1.90 -11.64
CA ARG A 87 9.40 -3.02 -12.27
C ARG A 87 10.69 -2.53 -12.94
N THR A 88 11.53 -1.83 -12.20
CA THR A 88 12.92 -1.56 -12.59
C THR A 88 13.83 -2.40 -11.69
N ASP A 89 15.10 -2.57 -12.06
CA ASP A 89 16.10 -3.43 -11.38
C ASP A 89 16.30 -3.14 -9.87
N ALA A 90 15.60 -2.15 -9.31
CA ALA A 90 15.74 -1.66 -7.93
C ALA A 90 14.80 -2.33 -6.89
N GLY A 91 13.84 -3.16 -7.32
CA GLY A 91 12.91 -3.82 -6.40
C GLY A 91 11.90 -2.86 -5.75
N TRP A 92 11.23 -3.34 -4.70
CA TRP A 92 10.20 -2.59 -4.00
C TRP A 92 10.79 -1.55 -3.06
N ARG A 93 10.23 -0.33 -3.11
CA ARG A 93 10.59 0.75 -2.19
C ARG A 93 9.39 1.10 -1.31
N ARG A 94 9.64 1.24 -0.01
CA ARG A 94 8.65 1.68 0.97
C ARG A 94 8.93 3.12 1.38
N ASP A 95 7.97 3.99 1.15
CA ASP A 95 7.98 5.37 1.65
C ASP A 95 6.66 5.67 2.38
N ALA A 96 6.71 6.59 3.34
CA ALA A 96 5.53 7.06 4.04
C ALA A 96 4.94 8.26 3.28
N LEU A 97 3.64 8.22 3.00
CA LEU A 97 2.93 9.44 2.61
C LEU A 97 2.53 10.21 3.87
N PRO A 98 2.23 11.52 3.76
CA PRO A 98 1.73 12.29 4.89
C PRO A 98 0.52 11.61 5.56
N PRO A 99 0.43 11.63 6.90
CA PRO A 99 -0.67 10.98 7.60
C PRO A 99 -1.99 11.69 7.33
N MET A 100 -3.08 10.92 7.33
CA MET A 100 -4.42 11.52 7.27
C MET A 100 -4.73 12.27 8.57
N GLY A 101 -5.48 13.37 8.49
CA GLY A 101 -5.88 14.12 9.69
C GLY A 101 -6.82 13.36 10.64
N LYS A 102 -7.43 12.25 10.17
CA LYS A 102 -8.23 11.33 10.98
C LYS A 102 -7.95 9.90 10.59
N GLY A 103 -8.00 9.04 11.59
CA GLY A 103 -8.00 7.61 11.40
C GLY A 103 -9.14 7.10 10.53
N ARG A 104 -8.85 6.08 9.70
CA ARG A 104 -9.82 5.37 8.87
C ARG A 104 -9.60 3.86 8.92
N CYS A 105 -10.67 3.07 9.05
CA CYS A 105 -10.68 1.61 8.93
C CYS A 105 -11.96 1.21 8.18
N PHE A 106 -11.88 0.17 7.34
CA PHE A 106 -12.92 -0.26 6.39
C PHE A 106 -13.38 0.84 5.42
N ALA A 107 -12.50 1.81 5.16
CA ALA A 107 -12.79 2.87 4.21
C ALA A 107 -12.59 2.39 2.77
N ALA A 108 -13.20 3.10 1.82
CA ALA A 108 -12.83 3.03 0.43
C ALA A 108 -11.76 4.10 0.14
N ALA A 109 -10.79 3.76 -0.70
CA ALA A 109 -9.84 4.70 -1.26
C ALA A 109 -9.95 4.69 -2.78
N VAL A 110 -9.98 5.88 -3.37
CA VAL A 110 -10.00 6.06 -4.82
C VAL A 110 -8.96 7.11 -5.18
N VAL A 111 -8.23 6.86 -6.26
CA VAL A 111 -7.33 7.85 -6.83
C VAL A 111 -8.13 8.70 -7.80
N SER A 112 -8.23 9.99 -7.51
CA SER A 112 -8.79 10.97 -8.42
C SER A 112 -7.64 11.83 -8.95
N GLN A 113 -7.54 11.99 -10.28
CA GLN A 113 -6.56 12.90 -10.89
C GLN A 113 -6.99 14.37 -10.82
N GLY A 114 -7.53 14.76 -9.65
CA GLY A 114 -8.03 16.09 -9.33
C GLY A 114 -9.51 16.30 -9.65
N TYR A 115 -10.22 16.89 -8.69
CA TYR A 115 -11.16 17.95 -9.04
C TYR A 115 -10.30 19.22 -9.24
N PRO A 116 -10.42 19.94 -10.36
CA PRO A 116 -9.84 21.26 -10.46
C PRO A 116 -10.43 22.16 -9.35
N SER A 117 -9.59 23.01 -8.79
CA SER A 117 -10.00 24.12 -7.93
C SER A 117 -10.95 25.07 -8.65
#